data_AF-A0A8T6ZBU5-F1
#
_entry.id   AF-A0A8T6ZBU5-F1
#
_cell.length_a   1.000
_cell.length_b   1.000
_cell.length_c   1.000
_cell.angle_alpha   90.00
_cell.angle_beta   90.00
_cell.angle_gamma   90.00
#
_symmetry.space_group_name_H-M   'P 1'
#
loop_
_entity.id
_entity.type
_entity.pdbx_description
1 polymer ?
#
loop_
_entity_poly.entity_id
_entity_poly.type
_entity_poly.pdbx_seq_one_letter_code
_entity_poly.pdbx_strand_id
1 'polypeptide(L)'
;MQNCMGCHTATGGGIAGKVPPLAHSLGYFERVPGGREYVMRVPGASNSALSDQQLADVLNWLLMTMNREALPPDFKPYTAAEIAEHRRPAFADVAPRRAALVREMQRRGIREVAPVY
;
A
#
# COMPACT_ATOMS: atom_id res chain seq x y z
N MET A 1 -8.19 -9.87 -12.00
CA MET A 1 -8.15 -9.28 -10.64
C MET A 1 -7.37 -10.16 -9.64
N GLN A 2 -6.30 -10.86 -10.06
CA GLN A 2 -5.57 -11.81 -9.21
C GLN A 2 -4.27 -11.22 -8.60
N ASN A 3 -3.85 -10.04 -9.06
CA ASN A 3 -2.46 -9.58 -8.90
C ASN A 3 -2.07 -9.24 -7.46
N CYS A 4 -3.02 -8.82 -6.62
CA CYS A 4 -2.78 -8.52 -5.20
C CYS A 4 -3.48 -9.54 -4.28
N MET A 5 -4.68 -9.99 -4.66
CA MET A 5 -5.49 -10.92 -3.87
C MET A 5 -4.91 -12.34 -3.79
N GLY A 6 -3.96 -12.70 -4.67
CA GLY A 6 -3.28 -13.99 -4.60
C GLY A 6 -2.50 -14.19 -3.29
N CYS A 7 -1.89 -13.13 -2.75
CA CYS A 7 -1.24 -13.16 -1.44
C CYS A 7 -2.14 -12.58 -0.34
N HIS A 8 -2.85 -11.48 -0.63
CA HIS A 8 -3.59 -10.71 0.37
C HIS A 8 -5.02 -11.22 0.62
N THR A 9 -5.33 -12.43 0.13
CA THR A 9 -6.67 -13.03 0.10
C THR A 9 -7.67 -12.27 -0.78
N ALA A 10 -8.80 -12.92 -1.06
CA ALA A 10 -9.87 -12.32 -1.85
C ALA A 10 -10.51 -11.10 -1.18
N THR A 11 -10.46 -11.02 0.15
CA THR A 11 -11.02 -9.88 0.90
C THR A 11 -9.99 -8.77 1.11
N GLY A 12 -8.73 -8.97 0.71
CA GLY A 12 -7.65 -8.04 1.03
C GLY A 12 -7.26 -8.05 2.51
N GLY A 13 -7.73 -9.04 3.29
CA GLY A 13 -7.48 -9.13 4.73
C GLY A 13 -6.09 -9.65 5.09
N GLY A 14 -5.34 -10.20 4.12
CA GLY A 14 -4.02 -10.77 4.37
C GLY A 14 -4.07 -12.06 5.19
N ILE A 15 -2.90 -12.45 5.72
CA ILE A 15 -2.69 -13.64 6.52
C ILE A 15 -1.89 -13.23 7.75
N ALA A 16 -2.47 -13.42 8.94
CA ALA A 16 -1.81 -13.03 10.18
C ALA A 16 -0.41 -13.67 10.32
N GLY A 17 0.59 -12.89 10.70
CA GLY A 17 1.99 -13.27 10.82
C GLY A 17 2.76 -13.40 9.50
N LYS A 18 2.09 -13.27 8.33
CA LYS A 18 2.69 -13.64 7.03
C LYS A 18 2.49 -12.60 5.94
N VAL A 19 1.26 -12.12 5.74
CA VAL A 19 0.90 -11.17 4.67
C VAL A 19 0.05 -10.05 5.26
N PRO A 20 0.43 -8.77 5.12
CA PRO A 20 -0.30 -7.68 5.74
C PRO A 20 -1.68 -7.47 5.09
N PRO A 21 -2.67 -6.94 5.83
CA PRO A 21 -3.94 -6.52 5.23
C PRO A 21 -3.73 -5.33 4.29
N LEU A 22 -4.42 -5.35 3.15
CA LEU A 22 -4.61 -4.21 2.27
C LEU A 22 -5.91 -3.47 2.58
N ALA A 23 -7.00 -4.20 2.81
CA ALA A 23 -8.29 -3.60 3.15
C ALA A 23 -8.23 -2.91 4.52
N HIS A 24 -8.84 -1.73 4.63
CA HIS A 24 -8.91 -0.92 5.85
C HIS A 24 -7.54 -0.60 6.51
N SER A 25 -6.44 -0.69 5.74
CA SER A 25 -5.07 -0.59 6.25
C SER A 25 -4.19 0.21 5.29
N LEU A 26 -4.22 -0.12 3.98
CA LEU A 26 -3.37 0.52 2.97
C LEU A 26 -3.57 2.04 2.88
N GLY A 27 -4.80 2.52 3.06
CA GLY A 27 -5.11 3.95 2.94
C GLY A 27 -4.38 4.85 3.96
N TYR A 28 -4.01 4.32 5.13
CA TYR A 28 -3.26 5.08 6.13
C TYR A 28 -1.82 5.38 5.68
N PHE A 29 -1.26 4.58 4.78
CA PHE A 29 0.06 4.84 4.19
C PHE A 29 0.05 6.10 3.31
N GLU A 30 -1.10 6.50 2.76
CA GLU A 30 -1.23 7.76 2.03
C GLU A 30 -1.16 9.00 2.93
N ARG A 31 -1.23 8.83 4.27
CA ARG A 31 -1.25 9.94 5.24
C ARG A 31 0.12 10.30 5.81
N VAL A 32 1.17 9.55 5.46
CA VAL A 32 2.51 9.72 6.05
C VAL A 32 3.59 9.90 4.99
N PRO A 33 4.61 10.74 5.25
CA PRO A 33 5.76 10.86 4.35
C PRO A 33 6.40 9.50 4.06
N GLY A 34 6.63 9.23 2.77
CA GLY A 34 7.20 7.96 2.29
C GLY A 34 6.22 6.78 2.24
N GLY A 35 4.99 6.91 2.75
CA GLY A 35 4.02 5.81 2.71
C GLY A 35 3.49 5.54 1.31
N ARG A 36 3.21 6.60 0.54
CA ARG A 36 2.83 6.50 -0.88
C ARG A 36 3.87 5.79 -1.73
N GLU A 37 5.15 6.11 -1.53
CA GLU A 37 6.27 5.44 -2.19
C GLU A 37 6.39 3.97 -1.76
N TYR A 38 6.17 3.69 -0.47
CA TYR A 38 6.13 2.33 0.05
C TYR A 38 5.11 1.45 -0.66
N VAL A 39 3.88 1.93 -0.87
CA VAL A 39 2.85 1.18 -1.60
C VAL A 39 3.32 0.79 -3.00
N MET A 40 3.99 1.70 -3.73
CA MET A 40 4.49 1.44 -5.09
C MET A 40 5.69 0.48 -5.13
N ARG A 41 6.54 0.51 -4.09
CA ARG A 41 7.85 -0.17 -4.07
C ARG A 41 7.87 -1.51 -3.30
N VAL A 42 6.78 -1.93 -2.68
CA VAL A 42 6.66 -3.30 -2.16
C VAL A 42 6.92 -4.29 -3.31
N PRO A 43 7.73 -5.36 -3.14
CA PRO A 43 8.14 -6.25 -4.22
C PRO A 43 7.01 -6.77 -5.09
N GLY A 44 5.86 -7.11 -4.50
CA GLY A 44 4.68 -7.56 -5.24
C GLY A 44 4.12 -6.51 -6.21
N ALA A 45 4.15 -5.23 -5.85
CA ALA A 45 3.72 -4.13 -6.72
C ALA A 45 4.82 -3.76 -7.73
N SER A 46 6.02 -3.44 -7.23
CA SER A 46 7.19 -3.02 -8.02
C SER A 46 7.48 -4.01 -9.15
N ASN A 47 7.53 -5.30 -8.84
CA ASN A 47 7.94 -6.36 -9.77
C ASN A 47 6.76 -7.05 -10.47
N SER A 48 5.54 -6.55 -10.30
CA SER A 48 4.39 -7.09 -11.01
C SER A 48 4.55 -6.99 -12.53
N ALA A 49 3.95 -7.93 -13.25
CA ALA A 49 3.86 -7.89 -14.72
C ALA A 49 2.88 -6.80 -15.23
N LEU A 50 2.26 -6.04 -14.33
CA LEU A 50 1.36 -4.96 -14.70
C LEU A 50 2.13 -3.80 -15.33
N SER A 51 1.54 -3.20 -16.36
CA SER A 51 1.98 -1.89 -16.84
C SER A 51 1.81 -0.83 -15.75
N ASP A 52 2.47 0.31 -15.90
CA ASP A 52 2.39 1.38 -14.91
C ASP A 52 0.96 1.94 -14.78
N GLN A 53 0.21 1.99 -15.89
CA GLN A 53 -1.21 2.32 -15.89
C GLN A 53 -2.04 1.28 -15.14
N GLN A 54 -1.84 -0.01 -15.42
CA GLN A 54 -2.59 -1.07 -14.74
C GLN A 54 -2.31 -1.12 -13.24
N LEU A 55 -1.07 -0.85 -12.83
CA LEU A 55 -0.71 -0.77 -11.42
C LEU A 55 -1.36 0.45 -10.75
N ALA A 56 -1.33 1.63 -11.39
CA ALA A 56 -2.04 2.81 -10.90
C ALA A 56 -3.54 2.53 -10.72
N ASP A 57 -4.19 1.92 -11.71
CA ASP A 57 -5.62 1.61 -11.69
C ASP A 57 -5.97 0.65 -10.55
N VAL A 58 -5.19 -0.42 -10.36
CA VAL A 58 -5.43 -1.39 -9.28
C VAL A 58 -5.20 -0.77 -7.89
N LEU A 59 -4.15 0.04 -7.72
CA LEU A 59 -3.90 0.72 -6.45
C LEU A 59 -5.03 1.70 -6.13
N ASN A 60 -5.46 2.50 -7.10
CA ASN A 60 -6.57 3.42 -6.94
C ASN A 60 -7.88 2.68 -6.64
N TRP A 61 -8.15 1.58 -7.32
CA TRP A 61 -9.31 0.75 -7.05
C TRP A 61 -9.29 0.18 -5.62
N LEU A 62 -8.17 -0.40 -5.16
CA LEU A 62 -8.01 -0.90 -3.79
C LEU A 62 -8.22 0.21 -2.74
N LEU A 63 -7.69 1.39 -3.02
CA LEU A 63 -7.80 2.53 -2.10
C LEU A 63 -9.23 3.05 -2.00
N MET A 64 -9.92 3.20 -3.14
CA MET A 64 -11.27 3.75 -3.19
C MET A 64 -12.35 2.74 -2.78
N THR A 65 -12.13 1.44 -2.96
CA THR A 65 -13.13 0.40 -2.65
C THR A 65 -12.97 -0.20 -1.25
N MET A 66 -11.74 -0.35 -0.75
CA MET A 66 -11.46 -1.04 0.51
C MET A 66 -10.85 -0.14 1.59
N ASN A 67 -10.46 1.09 1.27
CA ASN A 67 -9.73 1.97 2.18
C ASN A 67 -10.30 3.39 2.26
N ARG A 68 -11.51 3.63 1.73
CA ARG A 68 -12.05 4.99 1.58
C ARG A 68 -12.06 5.80 2.88
N GLU A 69 -12.41 5.16 4.00
CA GLU A 69 -12.41 5.78 5.33
C GLU A 69 -10.99 6.09 5.85
N ALA A 70 -10.01 5.28 5.43
CA ALA A 70 -8.61 5.43 5.78
C ALA A 70 -7.86 6.44 4.91
N LEU A 71 -8.46 6.98 3.83
CA LEU A 71 -7.80 7.94 2.93
C LEU A 71 -7.74 9.36 3.51
N PRO A 72 -6.66 10.12 3.26
CA PRO A 72 -6.63 11.54 3.59
C PRO A 72 -7.70 12.32 2.80
N PRO A 73 -8.24 13.43 3.34
CA PRO A 73 -9.27 14.23 2.66
C PRO A 73 -8.84 14.76 1.29
N ASP A 74 -7.55 15.01 1.11
CA ASP A 74 -6.91 15.53 -0.12
C ASP A 74 -6.22 14.42 -0.94
N PHE A 75 -6.67 13.17 -0.80
CA PHE A 75 -6.12 12.05 -1.55
C PHE A 75 -6.07 12.32 -3.05
N LYS A 76 -4.88 12.09 -3.63
CA LYS A 76 -4.64 12.17 -5.07
C LYS A 76 -4.46 10.75 -5.62
N PRO A 77 -5.28 10.34 -6.62
CA PRO A 77 -5.07 9.06 -7.30
C PRO A 77 -3.67 8.93 -7.88
N TYR A 78 -3.11 7.72 -7.85
CA TYR A 78 -1.88 7.40 -8.55
C TYR A 78 -2.03 7.61 -10.04
N THR A 79 -0.95 8.07 -10.67
CA THR A 79 -0.86 8.20 -12.13
C THR A 79 0.15 7.20 -12.69
N ALA A 80 0.01 6.82 -13.96
CA ALA A 80 0.99 5.96 -14.61
C ALA A 80 2.39 6.59 -14.63
N ALA A 81 2.49 7.91 -14.80
CA ALA A 81 3.77 8.63 -14.79
C ALA A 81 4.47 8.53 -13.43
N GLU A 82 3.73 8.76 -12.34
CA GLU A 82 4.25 8.61 -10.98
C GLU A 82 4.72 7.18 -10.70
N ILE A 83 3.93 6.20 -11.13
CA ILE A 83 4.26 4.79 -10.97
C ILE A 83 5.54 4.45 -11.75
N ALA A 84 5.65 4.89 -13.01
CA ALA A 84 6.83 4.66 -13.84
C ALA A 84 8.10 5.24 -13.20
N GLU A 85 7.99 6.43 -12.61
CA GLU A 85 9.11 7.14 -11.99
C GLU A 85 9.57 6.48 -10.67
N HIS A 86 8.63 5.98 -9.86
CA HIS A 86 8.95 5.62 -8.46
C HIS A 86 8.85 4.14 -8.10
N ARG A 87 8.14 3.30 -8.88
CA ARG A 87 7.89 1.90 -8.47
C ARG A 87 9.15 1.05 -8.33
N ARG A 88 10.26 1.45 -8.97
CA ARG A 88 11.53 0.70 -8.99
C ARG A 88 12.69 1.52 -8.42
N PRO A 89 13.71 0.87 -7.83
CA PRO A 89 13.78 -0.57 -7.55
C PRO A 89 12.86 -0.97 -6.38
N ALA A 90 12.45 -2.23 -6.33
CA ALA A 90 11.71 -2.76 -5.18
C ALA A 90 12.48 -2.57 -3.86
N PHE A 91 11.77 -2.40 -2.76
CA PHE A 91 12.40 -2.43 -1.45
C PHE A 91 12.83 -3.86 -1.07
N ALA A 92 14.10 -4.02 -0.70
CA ALA A 92 14.61 -5.26 -0.12
C ALA A 92 14.03 -5.50 1.29
N ASP A 93 14.11 -4.49 2.16
CA ASP A 93 13.70 -4.59 3.57
C ASP A 93 12.28 -4.04 3.80
N VAL A 94 11.26 -4.77 3.34
CA VAL A 94 9.86 -4.32 3.43
C VAL A 94 9.38 -4.19 4.87
N ALA A 95 9.63 -5.19 5.72
CA ALA A 95 9.11 -5.22 7.09
C ALA A 95 9.69 -4.08 7.97
N PRO A 96 11.02 -3.82 7.98
CA PRO A 96 11.58 -2.67 8.70
C PRO A 96 11.02 -1.32 8.22
N ARG A 97 10.85 -1.15 6.89
CA ARG A 97 10.26 0.08 6.31
C ARG A 97 8.81 0.27 6.72
N ARG A 98 8.00 -0.78 6.64
CA ARG A 98 6.62 -0.76 7.13
C ARG A 98 6.56 -0.36 8.60
N ALA A 99 7.39 -0.98 9.44
CA ALA A 99 7.42 -0.69 10.87
C ALA A 99 7.78 0.78 11.15
N ALA A 100 8.70 1.37 10.37
CA ALA A 100 9.04 2.79 10.49
C ALA A 100 7.85 3.70 10.11
N LEU A 101 7.14 3.38 9.03
CA LEU A 101 5.94 4.12 8.61
C LEU A 101 4.81 4.01 9.63
N VAL A 102 4.58 2.83 10.22
CA VAL A 102 3.57 2.65 11.27
C VAL A 102 3.94 3.43 12.54
N ARG A 103 5.23 3.48 12.92
CA ARG A 103 5.67 4.36 14.03
C ARG A 103 5.40 5.83 13.72
N GLU A 104 5.61 6.26 12.48
CA GLU A 104 5.29 7.63 12.05
C GLU A 104 3.78 7.91 12.08
N MET A 105 2.95 6.96 11.65
CA MET A 105 1.49 7.03 11.79
C MET A 105 1.08 7.23 13.25
N GLN A 106 1.64 6.43 14.16
CA GLN A 106 1.35 6.51 15.60
C GLN A 106 1.76 7.85 16.20
N ARG A 107 2.91 8.42 15.79
CA ARG A 107 3.32 9.78 16.19
C ARG A 107 2.33 10.86 15.74
N ARG A 108 1.63 10.62 14.63
CA ARG A 108 0.57 11.51 14.09
C ARG A 108 -0.82 11.18 14.63
N GLY A 109 -0.94 10.26 15.58
CA GLY A 109 -2.20 9.88 16.21
C GLY A 109 -3.00 8.79 15.47
N ILE A 110 -2.50 8.27 14.34
CA ILE A 110 -3.11 7.17 13.59
C ILE A 110 -2.69 5.85 14.25
N ARG A 111 -3.66 5.10 14.80
CA ARG A 111 -3.43 3.86 15.58
C ARG A 111 -4.13 2.63 15.00
N GLU A 112 -4.83 2.79 13.88
CA GLU A 112 -5.65 1.79 13.23
C GLU A 112 -4.81 0.75 12.46
N VAL A 113 -3.55 1.07 12.16
CA VAL A 113 -2.62 0.12 11.52
C VAL A 113 -1.82 -0.62 12.59
N ALA A 114 -1.98 -1.94 12.65
CA ALA A 114 -1.24 -2.77 13.57
C ALA A 114 0.28 -2.78 13.24
N PRO A 115 1.15 -2.66 14.28
CA PRO A 115 2.61 -2.65 14.11
C PRO A 115 3.14 -3.99 13.59
N VAL A 116 2.46 -5.07 13.95
CA VAL A 116 2.66 -6.42 13.41
C VAL A 116 1.41 -6.84 12.66
N TYR A 117 1.58 -7.65 11.63
CA TYR A 117 0.47 -8.27 10.90
C TYR A 117 0.59 -9.76 11.02
#